data_AF-A0ABD0YZS2-F1
#
_entry.id   AF-A0ABD0YZS2-F1
#
_cell.length_a   1.000
_cell.length_b   1.000
_cell.length_c   1.000
_cell.angle_alpha   90.00
_cell.angle_beta   90.00
_cell.angle_gamma   90.00
#
_symmetry.space_group_name_H-M   'P 1'
#
loop_
_entity.id
_entity.type
_entity.pdbx_description
1 polymer ?
#
loop_
_entity_poly.entity_id
_entity_poly.type
_entity_poly.pdbx_seq_one_letter_code
_entity_poly.pdbx_strand_id
1 'polypeptide(L)'
;MGWWRKKKSKTANEKQSLVHENGKVLLEKLIEYCNGKSNPIKNFSASQILRATDNFSHNNALYRSRPSSYQCYRGMLEDRLVLVKKWVAEFSSRSGKTCRDIAISSMVSGHKNFLKLLGCSLEFPYPVLVYEYADQIMDHNIYLM
;
A
#
# COMPACT_ATOMS: atom_id res chain seq x y z
N MET A 1 -1.26 -24.22 25.87
CA MET A 1 -2.20 -24.10 24.73
C MET A 1 -2.98 -22.77 24.67
N GLY A 2 -3.37 -22.13 25.79
CA GLY A 2 -4.21 -20.92 25.78
C GLY A 2 -3.54 -19.60 25.37
N TRP A 3 -2.25 -19.42 25.65
CA TRP A 3 -1.51 -18.16 25.37
C TRP A 3 -1.41 -17.86 23.86
N TRP A 4 -1.14 -18.87 23.04
CA TRP A 4 -1.05 -18.76 21.58
C TRP A 4 -2.39 -18.38 20.93
N ARG A 5 -3.51 -18.91 21.45
CA ARG A 5 -4.86 -18.56 20.99
C ARG A 5 -5.21 -17.10 21.32
N LYS A 6 -4.91 -16.65 22.55
CA LYS A 6 -5.10 -15.24 22.97
C LYS A 6 -4.25 -14.27 22.12
N LYS A 7 -2.99 -14.60 21.85
CA LYS A 7 -2.09 -13.78 21.02
C LYS A 7 -2.59 -13.67 19.57
N LYS A 8 -2.99 -14.79 18.95
CA LYS A 8 -3.59 -14.79 17.60
C LYS A 8 -4.88 -13.95 17.52
N SER A 9 -5.75 -14.09 18.53
CA SER A 9 -6.99 -13.31 18.62
C SER A 9 -6.71 -11.80 18.77
N LYS A 10 -5.74 -11.41 19.60
CA LYS A 10 -5.34 -10.01 19.76
C LYS A 10 -4.83 -9.38 18.44
N THR A 11 -3.93 -10.08 17.75
CA THR A 11 -3.39 -9.60 16.46
C THR A 11 -4.46 -9.52 15.37
N ALA A 12 -5.43 -10.43 15.35
CA ALA A 12 -6.57 -10.36 14.43
C ALA A 12 -7.44 -9.13 14.71
N ASN A 13 -7.73 -8.84 15.99
CA ASN A 13 -8.48 -7.65 16.39
C ASN A 13 -7.75 -6.35 16.04
N GLU A 14 -6.43 -6.28 16.25
CA GLU A 14 -5.61 -5.12 15.89
C GLU A 14 -5.66 -4.84 14.37
N LYS A 15 -5.52 -5.88 13.55
CA LYS A 15 -5.64 -5.78 12.09
C LYS A 15 -7.02 -5.30 11.67
N GLN A 16 -8.08 -5.81 12.29
CA GLN A 16 -9.45 -5.41 12.00
C GLN A 16 -9.70 -3.94 12.36
N SER A 17 -9.15 -3.47 13.49
CA SER A 17 -9.19 -2.04 13.88
C SER A 17 -8.51 -1.18 12.82
N LEU A 18 -7.32 -1.58 12.35
CA LEU A 18 -6.59 -0.85 11.31
C LEU A 18 -7.37 -0.80 10.00
N VAL A 19 -7.97 -1.92 9.56
CA VAL A 19 -8.79 -1.95 8.34
C VAL A 19 -9.97 -1.00 8.46
N HIS A 20 -10.63 -0.96 9.62
CA HIS A 20 -11.74 -0.06 9.86
C HIS A 20 -11.32 1.42 9.90
N GLU A 21 -10.28 1.76 10.66
CA GLU A 21 -9.73 3.13 10.77
C GLU A 21 -9.23 3.65 9.42
N ASN A 22 -8.41 2.86 8.73
CA ASN A 22 -7.85 3.23 7.43
C ASN A 22 -8.94 3.26 6.35
N GLY A 23 -9.90 2.33 6.38
CA GLY A 23 -11.01 2.26 5.46
C GLY A 23 -11.91 3.49 5.52
N LYS A 24 -12.21 3.98 6.74
CA LYS A 24 -12.94 5.25 6.93
C LYS A 24 -12.22 6.42 6.25
N VAL A 25 -10.93 6.58 6.53
CA VAL A 25 -10.14 7.67 5.96
C VAL A 25 -10.00 7.52 4.44
N LEU A 26 -9.84 6.30 3.92
CA LEU A 26 -9.80 6.06 2.48
C LEU A 26 -11.12 6.46 1.81
N LEU A 27 -12.26 6.11 2.40
CA LEU A 27 -13.57 6.50 1.87
C LEU A 27 -13.73 8.02 1.84
N GLU A 28 -13.36 8.72 2.91
CA GLU A 28 -13.35 10.18 2.97
C GLU A 28 -12.50 10.78 1.83
N LYS A 29 -11.30 10.24 1.58
CA LYS A 29 -10.41 10.72 0.51
C LYS A 29 -10.93 10.40 -0.89
N LEU A 30 -11.57 9.25 -1.10
CA LEU A 30 -12.23 8.93 -2.37
C LEU A 30 -13.39 9.88 -2.66
N ILE A 31 -14.16 10.26 -1.65
CA ILE A 31 -15.24 11.26 -1.81
C ILE A 31 -14.63 12.63 -2.13
N GLU A 32 -13.63 13.07 -1.35
CA GLU A 32 -13.01 14.39 -1.46
C GLU A 32 -12.29 14.62 -2.79
N TYR A 33 -11.49 13.66 -3.26
CA TYR A 33 -10.64 13.83 -4.45
C TYR A 33 -11.21 13.23 -5.72
N CYS A 34 -12.19 12.33 -5.60
CA CYS A 34 -12.60 11.48 -6.71
C CYS A 34 -14.13 11.44 -6.88
N ASN A 35 -14.89 12.23 -6.12
CA ASN A 35 -16.36 12.19 -6.07
C ASN A 35 -16.91 10.77 -5.84
N GLY A 36 -16.20 9.98 -5.04
CA GLY A 36 -16.53 8.58 -4.75
C GLY A 36 -16.26 7.60 -5.90
N LYS A 37 -15.77 8.07 -7.05
CA LYS A 37 -15.39 7.21 -8.18
C LYS A 37 -13.95 6.74 -8.00
N SER A 38 -13.65 5.51 -8.39
CA SER A 38 -12.28 4.98 -8.46
C SER A 38 -12.22 3.77 -9.37
N ASN A 39 -11.04 3.48 -9.92
CA ASN A 39 -10.80 2.15 -10.49
C ASN A 39 -10.81 1.11 -9.36
N PRO A 40 -11.17 -0.15 -9.63
CA PRO A 40 -11.23 -1.20 -8.60
C PRO A 40 -9.90 -1.33 -7.83
N ILE A 41 -9.98 -1.22 -6.50
CA ILE A 41 -8.83 -1.37 -5.59
C ILE A 41 -8.93 -2.75 -4.94
N LYS A 42 -8.01 -3.66 -5.26
CA LYS A 42 -7.96 -4.97 -4.59
C LYS A 42 -7.42 -4.83 -3.17
N ASN A 43 -8.06 -5.49 -2.22
CA ASN A 43 -7.56 -5.58 -0.85
C ASN A 43 -6.64 -6.79 -0.72
N PHE A 44 -5.39 -6.53 -0.32
CA PHE A 44 -4.41 -7.56 0.03
C PHE A 44 -4.26 -7.64 1.54
N SER A 45 -4.07 -8.85 2.06
CA SER A 45 -3.74 -9.05 3.47
C SER A 45 -2.29 -8.68 3.76
N ALA A 46 -1.98 -8.30 5.01
CA ALA A 46 -0.59 -8.03 5.38
C ALA A 46 0.31 -9.25 5.17
N SER A 47 -0.19 -10.47 5.36
CA SER A 47 0.59 -11.70 5.14
C SER A 47 0.96 -11.90 3.67
N GLN A 48 0.07 -11.54 2.73
CA GLN A 48 0.39 -11.56 1.30
C GLN A 48 1.50 -10.56 0.97
N ILE A 49 1.41 -9.34 1.47
CA ILE A 49 2.43 -8.30 1.23
C ILE A 49 3.78 -8.69 1.82
N LEU A 50 3.79 -9.21 3.06
CA LEU A 50 5.01 -9.64 3.73
C LEU A 50 5.65 -10.82 2.99
N ARG A 51 4.87 -11.79 2.52
CA ARG A 51 5.40 -12.90 1.72
C ARG A 51 5.94 -12.41 0.38
N ALA A 52 5.21 -11.54 -0.30
CA ALA A 52 5.58 -11.04 -1.61
C ALA A 52 6.91 -10.27 -1.60
N THR A 53 7.21 -9.58 -0.51
CA THR A 53 8.38 -8.69 -0.38
C THR A 53 9.53 -9.32 0.43
N ASP A 54 9.41 -10.58 0.84
CA ASP A 54 10.32 -11.22 1.81
C ASP A 54 10.50 -10.35 3.07
N ASN A 55 9.36 -10.04 3.70
CA ASN A 55 9.28 -9.20 4.89
C ASN A 55 9.94 -7.81 4.71
N PHE A 56 9.76 -7.19 3.54
CA PHE A 56 10.43 -5.95 3.16
C PHE A 56 11.97 -6.04 3.21
N SER A 57 12.53 -7.16 2.75
CA SER A 57 13.98 -7.41 2.70
C SER A 57 14.71 -6.31 1.92
N HIS A 58 15.92 -5.97 2.37
CA HIS A 58 16.79 -5.01 1.69
C HIS A 58 17.17 -5.47 0.28
N ASN A 59 17.25 -6.78 0.05
CA ASN A 59 17.53 -7.35 -1.28
C ASN A 59 16.43 -7.05 -2.30
N ASN A 60 15.21 -6.77 -1.82
CA ASN A 60 14.07 -6.39 -2.64
C ASN A 60 13.84 -4.88 -2.67
N ALA A 61 14.64 -4.07 -1.99
CA ALA A 61 14.49 -2.62 -1.97
C ALA A 61 14.93 -2.03 -3.33
N LEU A 62 14.07 -1.19 -3.93
CA LEU A 62 14.33 -0.58 -5.24
C LEU A 62 14.69 0.90 -5.12
N TYR A 63 13.84 1.65 -4.41
CA TYR A 63 13.96 3.11 -4.34
C TYR A 63 13.47 3.66 -3.01
N ARG A 64 14.20 4.63 -2.45
CA ARG A 64 13.82 5.39 -1.26
C ARG A 64 13.57 6.85 -1.61
N SER A 65 12.34 7.31 -1.45
CA SER A 65 12.06 8.74 -1.48
C SER A 65 12.43 9.37 -0.15
N ARG A 66 13.43 10.26 -0.15
CA ARG A 66 13.74 11.12 1.01
C ARG A 66 12.69 12.23 1.20
N PRO A 67 12.22 12.93 0.15
CA PRO A 67 11.23 14.01 0.30
C PRO A 67 9.83 13.52 0.70
N SER A 68 9.39 12.38 0.16
CA SER A 68 8.03 11.84 0.40
C SER A 68 8.03 10.66 1.37
N SER A 69 9.18 10.31 1.94
CA SER A 69 9.33 9.34 3.04
C SER A 69 8.66 7.98 2.80
N TYR A 70 8.85 7.41 1.61
CA TYR A 70 8.43 6.05 1.28
C TYR A 70 9.58 5.24 0.69
N GLN A 71 9.45 3.92 0.78
CA GLN A 71 10.35 2.94 0.18
C GLN A 71 9.55 2.03 -0.74
N CYS A 72 10.07 1.85 -1.95
CA CYS A 72 9.56 0.89 -2.92
C CYS A 72 10.35 -0.41 -2.85
N TYR A 73 9.62 -1.51 -2.96
CA TYR A 73 10.15 -2.87 -2.95
C TYR A 73 9.64 -3.62 -4.17
N ARG A 74 10.49 -4.48 -4.71
CA ARG A 74 10.11 -5.54 -5.63
C ARG A 74 9.37 -6.62 -4.85
N GLY A 75 8.32 -7.19 -5.42
CA GLY A 75 7.66 -8.35 -4.84
C GLY A 75 7.04 -9.28 -5.87
N MET A 76 6.67 -10.48 -5.43
CA MET A 76 5.97 -11.48 -6.23
C MET A 76 4.60 -11.79 -5.58
N LEU A 77 3.51 -11.52 -6.29
CA LEU A 77 2.15 -11.63 -5.74
C LEU A 77 1.20 -12.23 -6.77
N GLU A 78 0.70 -13.43 -6.53
CA GLU A 78 -0.14 -14.17 -7.52
C GLU A 78 0.65 -14.44 -8.81
N ASP A 79 1.89 -14.92 -8.67
CA ASP A 79 2.80 -15.28 -9.77
C ASP A 79 3.12 -14.15 -10.77
N ARG A 80 2.89 -12.91 -10.36
CA ARG A 80 3.27 -11.69 -11.09
C ARG A 80 4.18 -10.80 -10.26
N LEU A 81 5.08 -10.13 -10.96
CA LEU A 81 5.97 -9.16 -10.38
C LEU A 81 5.19 -7.86 -10.07
N VAL A 82 5.40 -7.32 -8.87
CA VAL A 82 4.71 -6.12 -8.40
C VAL A 82 5.69 -5.13 -7.77
N LEU A 83 5.31 -3.85 -7.80
CA LEU A 83 5.97 -2.79 -7.06
C LEU A 83 5.17 -2.51 -5.79
N VAL A 84 5.80 -2.67 -4.63
CA VAL A 84 5.18 -2.45 -3.32
C VAL A 84 5.72 -1.16 -2.72
N LYS A 85 4.84 -0.18 -2.51
CA LYS A 85 5.20 1.11 -1.92
C LYS A 85 4.78 1.16 -0.46
N LYS A 86 5.75 1.35 0.43
CA LYS A 86 5.58 1.40 1.88
C LYS A 86 6.03 2.74 2.43
N TRP A 87 5.17 3.39 3.19
CA TRP A 87 5.50 4.64 3.90
C TRP A 87 6.39 4.38 5.12
N VAL A 88 7.30 5.31 5.41
CA VAL A 88 8.20 5.26 6.57
C VAL A 88 7.57 6.06 7.71
N ALA A 89 7.38 5.39 8.86
CA ALA A 89 6.58 5.87 9.98
C ALA A 89 7.03 7.22 10.59
N GLU A 90 8.28 7.60 10.42
CA GLU A 90 8.87 8.81 11.02
C GLU A 90 8.31 10.13 10.45
N PHE A 91 7.63 10.10 9.28
CA PHE A 91 7.25 11.33 8.56
C PHE A 91 5.79 11.39 8.06
N SER A 92 4.97 10.38 8.41
CA SER A 92 3.58 10.26 7.93
C SER A 92 2.55 10.47 9.04
N SER A 93 1.55 11.31 8.77
CA SER A 93 0.31 11.31 9.55
C SER A 93 -0.40 9.97 9.30
N ARG A 94 -0.71 9.24 10.38
CA ARG A 94 -1.02 7.79 10.42
C ARG A 94 -1.64 7.21 9.13
N SER A 95 -2.76 7.75 8.65
CA SER A 95 -3.40 7.24 7.43
C SER A 95 -3.71 8.29 6.38
N GLY A 96 -3.76 9.58 6.73
CA GLY A 96 -4.28 10.63 5.84
C GLY A 96 -3.49 10.82 4.53
N LYS A 97 -2.15 10.85 4.59
CA LYS A 97 -1.30 10.99 3.38
C LYS A 97 -1.39 9.75 2.49
N THR A 98 -1.31 8.58 3.10
CA THR A 98 -1.31 7.31 2.39
C THR A 98 -2.67 6.98 1.77
N CYS A 99 -3.78 7.26 2.47
CA CYS A 99 -5.13 7.06 1.92
C CYS A 99 -5.44 8.05 0.79
N ARG A 100 -4.92 9.28 0.86
CA ARG A 100 -4.97 10.23 -0.26
C ARG A 100 -4.23 9.68 -1.48
N ASP A 101 -3.03 9.16 -1.28
CA ASP A 101 -2.23 8.55 -2.35
C ASP A 101 -2.97 7.36 -2.99
N ILE A 102 -3.60 6.50 -2.19
CA ILE A 102 -4.47 5.42 -2.72
C ILE A 102 -5.60 6.00 -3.57
N ALA A 103 -6.32 7.00 -3.07
CA ALA A 103 -7.44 7.61 -3.79
C ALA A 103 -7.01 8.19 -5.14
N ILE A 104 -5.96 9.02 -5.15
CA ILE A 104 -5.45 9.64 -6.38
C ILE A 104 -4.88 8.58 -7.33
N SER A 105 -4.06 7.65 -6.82
CA SER A 105 -3.51 6.54 -7.60
C SER A 105 -4.62 5.72 -8.26
N SER A 106 -5.69 5.40 -7.52
CA SER A 106 -6.82 4.64 -8.05
C SER A 106 -7.53 5.38 -9.19
N MET A 107 -7.62 6.72 -9.14
CA MET A 107 -8.23 7.49 -10.21
C MET A 107 -7.38 7.55 -11.47
N VAL A 108 -6.07 7.76 -11.31
CA VAL A 108 -5.17 7.94 -12.47
C VAL A 108 -4.72 6.62 -13.09
N SER A 109 -4.92 5.48 -12.43
CA SER A 109 -4.48 4.15 -12.87
C SER A 109 -4.98 3.69 -14.24
N GLY A 110 -6.02 4.33 -14.78
CA GLY A 110 -6.52 4.04 -16.14
C GLY A 110 -5.74 4.74 -17.24
N HIS A 111 -4.86 5.68 -16.92
CA HIS A 111 -4.16 6.50 -17.89
C HIS A 111 -2.76 5.93 -18.19
N LYS A 112 -2.40 5.84 -19.48
CA LYS A 112 -1.15 5.20 -19.97
C LYS A 112 0.16 5.76 -19.40
N ASN A 113 0.13 7.00 -18.90
CA ASN A 113 1.30 7.65 -18.32
C ASN A 113 1.44 7.38 -16.81
N PHE A 114 0.48 6.74 -16.15
CA PHE A 114 0.55 6.46 -14.72
C PHE A 114 0.72 4.97 -14.47
N LEU A 115 1.41 4.64 -13.38
CA LEU A 115 1.49 3.26 -12.93
C LEU A 115 0.12 2.77 -12.48
N LYS A 116 -0.22 1.56 -12.93
CA LYS A 116 -1.49 0.94 -12.58
C LYS A 116 -1.47 0.46 -11.13
N LEU A 117 -2.32 1.04 -10.30
CA LEU A 117 -2.61 0.54 -8.96
C LEU A 117 -3.36 -0.78 -9.09
N LEU A 118 -2.79 -1.85 -8.56
CA LEU A 118 -3.42 -3.16 -8.50
C LEU A 118 -4.27 -3.28 -7.24
N GLY A 119 -3.86 -2.62 -6.16
CA GLY A 119 -4.56 -2.66 -4.89
C GLY A 119 -3.76 -2.07 -3.74
N CYS A 120 -4.22 -2.32 -2.52
CA CYS A 120 -3.56 -1.90 -1.30
C CYS A 120 -3.80 -2.88 -0.15
N SER A 121 -3.05 -2.73 0.94
CA SER A 121 -3.29 -3.42 2.21
C SER A 121 -3.56 -2.39 3.31
N LEU A 122 -4.77 -2.41 3.85
CA LEU A 122 -5.21 -1.56 4.97
C LEU A 122 -4.87 -2.14 6.34
N GLU A 123 -4.33 -3.36 6.41
CA GLU A 123 -3.93 -4.05 7.65
C GLU A 123 -2.63 -3.50 8.29
N PHE A 124 -2.05 -2.45 7.72
CA PHE A 124 -0.85 -1.78 8.23
C PHE A 124 -1.21 -0.43 8.87
N PRO A 125 -0.45 0.05 9.87
CA PRO A 125 -0.64 1.39 10.43
C PRO A 125 -0.63 2.50 9.37
N TYR A 126 0.23 2.34 8.37
CA TYR A 126 0.25 3.10 7.13
C TYR A 126 -0.07 2.14 5.99
N PRO A 127 -1.21 2.30 5.28
CA PRO A 127 -1.56 1.39 4.21
C PRO A 127 -0.43 1.19 3.18
N VAL A 128 -0.33 -0.02 2.65
CA VAL A 128 0.72 -0.36 1.66
C VAL A 128 0.09 -0.43 0.29
N LEU A 129 0.69 0.24 -0.69
CA LEU A 129 0.19 0.27 -2.07
C LEU A 129 0.90 -0.78 -2.92
N VAL A 130 0.16 -1.38 -3.85
CA VAL A 130 0.66 -2.40 -4.77
C VAL A 130 0.36 -1.96 -6.20
N TYR A 131 1.42 -1.80 -6.98
CA TYR A 131 1.35 -1.41 -8.39
C TYR A 131 1.83 -2.54 -9.29
N GLU A 132 1.45 -2.45 -10.56
CA GLU A 132 2.09 -3.19 -11.63
C GLU A 132 3.57 -2.81 -11.70
N TYR A 133 4.41 -3.81 -11.91
CA TYR A 133 5.84 -3.59 -12.02
C TYR A 133 6.18 -3.16 -13.45
N ALA A 134 7.00 -2.11 -13.61
CA ALA A 134 7.59 -1.76 -14.89
C ALA A 134 9.10 -1.49 -14.74
N ASP A 135 9.89 -2.10 -15.60
CA ASP A 135 11.36 -2.06 -15.53
C ASP A 135 11.94 -0.64 -15.66
N GLN A 136 11.24 0.26 -16.38
CA GLN A 136 11.70 1.62 -16.69
C GLN A 136 11.49 2.65 -15.56
N ILE A 137 10.85 2.27 -14.44
CA ILE A 137 10.49 3.19 -13.35
C ILE A 137 11.73 3.71 -12.60
N MET A 138 12.90 3.09 -12.78
CA MET A 138 14.07 3.41 -11.94
C MET A 138 14.85 4.67 -12.34
N ASP A 139 14.64 5.23 -13.54
CA ASP A 139 15.47 6.33 -14.01
C ASP A 139 14.85 7.73 -13.84
N HIS A 140 13.53 7.87 -13.79
CA HIS A 140 12.89 9.19 -13.77
C HIS A 140 11.78 9.22 -12.73
N ASN A 141 11.57 10.37 -12.09
CA ASN A 141 10.52 10.72 -11.11
C ASN A 141 9.07 10.58 -11.65
N ILE A 142 8.81 9.53 -12.41
CA ILE A 142 7.62 9.25 -13.18
C ILE A 142 6.62 8.58 -12.22
N TYR A 143 5.80 9.43 -11.61
CA TYR A 143 4.45 9.13 -11.13
C TYR A 143 4.30 8.20 -9.91
N LEU A 144 5.20 8.29 -8.93
CA LEU A 144 4.94 7.78 -7.57
C LEU A 144 4.62 8.98 -6.65
N MET A 145 3.37 9.46 -6.70
CA MET A 145 2.86 10.59 -5.89
C MET A 145 3.11 10.43 -4.39
#